data_AF-A0A3L7W9F9-F1
#
_entry.id   AF-A0A3L7W9F9-F1
#
_cell.length_a   1.000
_cell.length_b   1.000
_cell.length_c   1.000
_cell.angle_alpha   90.00
_cell.angle_beta   90.00
_cell.angle_gamma   90.00
#
_symmetry.space_group_name_H-M   'P 1'
#
loop_
_entity.id
_entity.type
_entity.pdbx_description
1 polymer ?
#
loop_
_entity_poly.entity_id
_entity_poly.type
_entity_poly.pdbx_seq_one_letter_code
_entity_poly.pdbx_strand_id
1 'polypeptide(L)'
;MIFGRKPKVEVVPTEGALAITPEVARRFADAAEAAGSERLLAIEHATERLSRYLREHRNVLQTAGPLILAGAADAAELVLDEEGGFTMSSTDAEGAASMDRVSISEVVELWGAADLYDRIEAALRSSAGLAPRPTGAIVAGLGVAGDDRASV
;
A
#
# COMPACT_ATOMS: atom_id res chain seq x y z
N MET A 1 -24.07 40.31 -8.25
CA MET A 1 -23.06 39.46 -8.92
C MET A 1 -21.69 40.07 -8.67
N ILE A 2 -20.78 39.38 -7.97
CA ILE A 2 -19.38 39.79 -7.83
C ILE A 2 -18.52 38.55 -8.09
N PHE A 3 -17.75 38.59 -9.18
CA PHE A 3 -16.78 37.57 -9.57
C PHE A 3 -15.64 37.52 -8.54
N GLY A 4 -15.53 36.41 -7.82
CA GLY A 4 -14.40 36.10 -6.94
C GLY A 4 -13.16 35.76 -7.76
N ARG A 5 -12.10 36.55 -7.57
CA ARG A 5 -10.78 36.42 -8.20
C ARG A 5 -10.16 35.04 -7.94
N LYS A 6 -9.58 34.42 -8.97
CA LYS A 6 -8.67 33.26 -8.80
C LYS A 6 -7.45 33.69 -7.99
N PRO A 7 -6.93 32.86 -7.05
CA PRO A 7 -5.69 33.15 -6.37
C PRO A 7 -4.54 33.07 -7.40
N LYS A 8 -3.82 34.18 -7.55
CA LYS A 8 -2.57 34.22 -8.31
C LYS A 8 -1.53 33.54 -7.42
N VAL A 9 -1.12 32.32 -7.77
CA VAL A 9 0.03 31.66 -7.15
C VAL A 9 1.26 32.47 -7.54
N GLU A 10 1.70 33.35 -6.65
CA GLU A 10 2.99 34.01 -6.78
C GLU A 10 4.07 32.97 -6.47
N VAL A 11 4.67 32.44 -7.53
CA VAL A 11 5.89 31.64 -7.44
C VAL A 11 7.00 32.61 -7.06
N VAL A 12 7.38 32.61 -5.77
CA VAL A 12 8.58 33.31 -5.31
C VAL A 12 9.78 32.63 -5.99
N PRO A 13 10.59 33.35 -6.79
CA PRO A 13 11.73 32.73 -7.44
C PRO A 13 12.77 32.36 -6.38
N THR A 14 13.02 31.06 -6.23
CA THR A 14 14.11 30.54 -5.42
C THR A 14 15.43 30.95 -6.09
N GLU A 15 16.11 31.96 -5.54
CA GLU A 15 17.46 32.34 -5.98
C GLU A 15 18.37 31.11 -5.90
N GLY A 16 18.88 30.67 -7.06
CA GLY A 16 19.76 29.51 -7.20
C GLY A 16 19.17 28.30 -7.91
N ALA A 17 17.90 28.31 -8.33
CA ALA A 17 17.37 27.25 -9.18
C ALA A 17 18.04 27.30 -10.56
N LEU A 18 18.83 26.26 -10.90
CA LEU A 18 19.30 26.03 -12.26
C LEU A 18 18.08 26.09 -13.20
N ALA A 19 18.05 27.08 -14.10
CA ALA A 19 16.98 27.21 -15.06
C ALA A 19 17.01 25.98 -15.98
N ILE A 20 16.11 25.03 -15.74
CA ILE A 20 15.97 23.83 -16.57
C ILE A 20 15.53 24.32 -17.95
N THR A 21 16.33 24.04 -18.98
CA THR A 21 15.94 24.39 -20.34
C THR A 21 14.75 23.51 -20.78
N PRO A 22 13.86 24.00 -21.67
CA PRO A 22 12.71 23.22 -22.12
C PRO A 22 13.07 21.83 -22.68
N GLU A 23 14.23 21.71 -23.34
CA GLU A 23 14.77 20.45 -23.85
C GLU A 23 15.12 19.47 -22.71
N VAL A 24 15.76 19.96 -21.64
CA VAL A 24 16.10 19.14 -20.48
C VAL A 24 14.84 18.74 -19.71
N ALA A 25 13.87 19.65 -19.56
CA ALA A 25 12.58 19.35 -18.95
C ALA A 25 11.82 18.25 -19.72
N ARG A 26 11.85 18.28 -21.06
CA ARG A 26 11.25 17.25 -21.90
C ARG A 26 11.89 15.88 -21.68
N ARG A 27 13.23 15.80 -21.64
CA ARG A 27 13.94 14.55 -21.37
C ARG A 27 13.60 13.95 -20.01
N PHE A 28 13.46 14.79 -18.97
CA PHE A 28 13.04 14.31 -17.65
C PHE A 28 11.58 13.85 -17.65
N ALA A 29 10.69 14.50 -18.40
CA ALA A 29 9.32 14.05 -18.56
C ALA A 29 9.25 12.68 -19.25
N ASP A 30 9.97 12.50 -20.36
CA ASP A 30 10.05 11.22 -21.08
C ASP A 30 10.61 10.10 -20.18
N ALA A 31 11.64 10.39 -19.37
CA ALA A 31 12.20 9.45 -18.40
C ALA A 31 11.20 9.09 -17.29
N ALA A 32 10.44 10.06 -16.78
CA ALA A 32 9.41 9.82 -15.78
C ALA A 32 8.24 8.98 -16.35
N GLU A 33 7.86 9.19 -17.61
CA GLU A 33 6.84 8.39 -18.30
C GLU A 33 7.30 6.95 -18.49
N ALA A 34 8.56 6.74 -18.88
CA ALA A 34 9.15 5.40 -18.99
C ALA A 34 9.17 4.69 -17.62
N ALA A 35 9.64 5.37 -16.58
CA ALA A 35 9.64 4.82 -15.21
C ALA A 35 8.22 4.52 -14.70
N GLY A 36 7.25 5.38 -15.01
CA GLY A 36 5.84 5.15 -14.70
C GLY A 36 5.28 3.90 -15.41
N SER A 37 5.64 3.70 -16.67
CA SER A 37 5.24 2.53 -17.46
C SER A 37 5.85 1.24 -16.91
N GLU A 38 7.14 1.26 -16.56
CA GLU A 38 7.81 0.13 -15.90
C GLU A 38 7.17 -0.22 -14.56
N ARG A 39 6.81 0.79 -13.76
CA ARG A 39 6.08 0.60 -12.50
C ARG A 39 4.74 -0.08 -12.71
N LEU A 40 3.95 0.35 -13.70
CA LEU A 40 2.64 -0.26 -13.99
C LEU A 40 2.79 -1.74 -14.38
N LEU A 41 3.75 -2.07 -15.24
CA LEU A 41 4.04 -3.46 -15.61
C LEU A 41 4.47 -4.30 -14.39
N ALA A 42 5.26 -3.73 -13.48
CA ALA A 42 5.64 -4.40 -12.24
C ALA A 42 4.43 -4.67 -11.33
N ILE A 43 3.51 -3.71 -11.20
CA ILE A 43 2.25 -3.86 -10.45
C ILE A 43 1.37 -4.94 -11.09
N GLU A 44 1.24 -4.97 -12.42
CA GLU A 44 0.48 -6.01 -13.13
C GLU A 44 1.04 -7.41 -12.86
N HIS A 45 2.36 -7.59 -13.00
CA HIS A 45 3.02 -8.87 -12.73
C HIS A 45 2.86 -9.31 -11.27
N ALA A 46 2.97 -8.37 -10.32
CA ALA A 46 2.76 -8.64 -8.91
C ALA A 46 1.30 -9.02 -8.60
N THR A 47 0.36 -8.30 -9.20
CA THR A 47 -1.09 -8.54 -9.07
C THR A 47 -1.46 -9.93 -9.59
N GLU A 48 -0.95 -10.32 -10.76
CA GLU A 48 -1.19 -11.65 -11.33
C GLU A 48 -0.61 -12.76 -10.45
N ARG A 49 0.62 -12.58 -9.95
CA ARG A 49 1.26 -13.56 -9.05
C ARG A 49 0.49 -13.74 -7.76
N LEU A 50 0.05 -12.64 -7.15
CA LEU A 50 -0.75 -12.65 -5.92
C LEU A 50 -2.12 -13.26 -6.16
N SER A 51 -2.80 -12.88 -7.24
CA SER A 51 -4.09 -13.44 -7.63
C SER A 51 -4.02 -14.95 -7.82
N ARG A 52 -2.94 -15.44 -8.45
CA ARG A 52 -2.68 -16.87 -8.60
C ARG A 52 -2.48 -17.56 -7.26
N TYR A 53 -1.62 -17.01 -6.40
CA TYR A 53 -1.37 -17.55 -5.07
C TYR A 53 -2.67 -17.68 -4.25
N LEU A 54 -3.48 -16.62 -4.19
CA LEU A 54 -4.76 -16.61 -3.47
C LEU A 54 -5.73 -17.64 -4.04
N ARG A 55 -5.77 -17.81 -5.37
CA ARG A 55 -6.62 -18.81 -6.02
C ARG A 55 -6.15 -20.24 -5.70
N GLU A 56 -4.85 -20.49 -5.79
CA GLU A 56 -4.26 -21.81 -5.53
C GLU A 56 -4.39 -22.23 -4.07
N HIS A 57 -4.42 -21.28 -3.14
CA HIS A 57 -4.44 -21.56 -1.70
C HIS A 57 -5.78 -21.18 -1.03
N ARG A 58 -6.82 -20.91 -1.84
CA ARG A 58 -8.16 -20.51 -1.37
C ARG A 58 -8.69 -21.40 -0.26
N ASN A 59 -8.62 -22.72 -0.42
CA ASN A 59 -9.18 -23.65 0.57
C ASN A 59 -8.51 -23.51 1.94
N VAL A 60 -7.19 -23.24 1.97
CA VAL A 60 -6.46 -23.03 3.22
C VAL A 60 -6.86 -21.69 3.85
N LEU A 61 -6.94 -20.64 3.03
CA LEU A 61 -7.37 -19.31 3.50
C LEU A 61 -8.81 -19.36 4.06
N GLN A 62 -9.72 -20.09 3.41
CA GLN A 62 -11.09 -20.30 3.90
C GLN A 62 -11.13 -20.99 5.26
N THR A 63 -10.26 -21.98 5.50
CA THR A 63 -10.21 -22.65 6.81
C THR A 63 -9.64 -21.78 7.93
N ALA A 64 -8.82 -20.78 7.58
CA ALA A 64 -8.25 -19.85 8.55
C ALA A 64 -9.20 -18.68 8.87
N GLY A 65 -10.28 -18.51 8.10
CA GLY A 65 -11.17 -17.37 8.17
C GLY A 65 -10.55 -16.10 7.57
N PRO A 66 -11.23 -14.94 7.69
CA PRO A 66 -10.66 -13.67 7.28
C PRO A 66 -9.37 -13.38 8.06
N LEU A 67 -8.31 -13.00 7.33
CA LEU A 67 -7.00 -12.71 7.90
C LEU A 67 -6.80 -11.21 8.05
N ILE A 68 -6.49 -10.76 9.26
CA ILE A 68 -6.06 -9.38 9.53
C ILE A 68 -4.58 -9.25 9.17
N LEU A 69 -4.27 -8.47 8.13
CA LEU A 69 -2.92 -8.30 7.56
C LEU A 69 -2.20 -7.04 8.06
N ALA A 70 -2.97 -6.03 8.47
CA ALA A 70 -2.51 -4.88 9.25
C ALA A 70 -3.65 -4.42 10.14
N GLY A 71 -3.34 -3.84 11.29
CA GLY A 71 -4.32 -3.37 12.27
C GLY A 71 -3.64 -3.01 13.59
N ALA A 72 -2.89 -1.90 13.59
CA ALA A 72 -2.58 -1.20 14.83
C ALA A 72 -3.68 -0.17 15.09
N ALA A 73 -3.84 0.29 16.33
CA ALA A 73 -4.91 1.22 16.73
C ALA A 73 -4.92 2.54 15.94
N ASP A 74 -3.82 2.86 15.24
CA ASP A 74 -3.58 4.06 14.45
C ASP A 74 -3.36 3.79 12.94
N ALA A 75 -3.35 2.52 12.51
CA ALA A 75 -3.13 2.13 11.11
C ALA A 75 -4.41 1.56 10.48
N ALA A 76 -4.61 1.80 9.19
CA ALA A 76 -5.74 1.23 8.45
C ALA A 76 -5.69 -0.31 8.52
N GLU A 77 -6.80 -0.91 8.96
CA GLU A 77 -6.96 -2.35 9.04
C GLU A 77 -7.14 -2.92 7.65
N LEU A 78 -6.30 -3.86 7.21
CA LEU A 78 -6.50 -4.60 5.96
C LEU A 78 -6.89 -6.03 6.31
N VAL A 79 -8.01 -6.46 5.75
CA VAL A 79 -8.54 -7.82 5.93
C VAL A 79 -8.59 -8.51 4.58
N LEU A 80 -7.95 -9.68 4.50
CA LEU A 80 -8.11 -10.64 3.40
C LEU A 80 -9.27 -11.56 3.73
N ASP A 81 -10.33 -11.54 2.93
CA ASP A 81 -11.49 -12.39 3.11
C ASP A 81 -11.28 -13.82 2.58
N GLU A 82 -12.21 -14.70 2.93
CA GLU A 82 -12.21 -16.12 2.53
C GLU A 82 -12.40 -16.34 1.01
N GLU A 83 -12.88 -15.34 0.28
CA GLU A 83 -13.06 -15.37 -1.17
C GLU A 83 -11.81 -14.89 -1.93
N GLY A 84 -10.79 -14.41 -1.21
CA GLY A 84 -9.58 -13.82 -1.76
C GLY A 84 -9.72 -12.34 -2.10
N GLY A 85 -10.77 -11.68 -1.61
CA GLY A 85 -10.96 -10.24 -1.69
C GLY A 85 -10.27 -9.50 -0.54
N PHE A 86 -10.05 -8.20 -0.73
CA PHE A 86 -9.47 -7.34 0.29
C PHE A 86 -10.48 -6.29 0.70
N THR A 87 -10.52 -6.01 2.00
CA THR A 87 -11.23 -4.87 2.56
C THR A 87 -10.29 -4.07 3.45
N MET A 88 -10.38 -2.75 3.40
CA MET A 88 -9.56 -1.86 4.21
C MET A 88 -10.43 -0.91 5.03
N SER A 89 -10.07 -0.67 6.28
CA SER A 89 -10.76 0.31 7.12
C SER A 89 -10.52 1.71 6.54
N SER A 90 -11.60 2.43 6.31
CA SER A 90 -11.64 3.80 5.84
C SER A 90 -12.44 4.64 6.84
N THR A 91 -12.10 5.92 6.96
CA THR A 91 -12.89 6.87 7.76
C THR A 91 -13.41 7.94 6.81
N ASP A 92 -14.72 8.10 6.76
CA ASP A 92 -15.32 9.14 5.93
C ASP A 92 -15.11 10.55 6.51
N ALA A 93 -15.54 11.58 5.77
CA ALA A 93 -15.41 12.97 6.19
C ALA A 93 -16.19 13.32 7.47
N GLU A 94 -17.13 12.47 7.88
CA GLU A 94 -18.00 12.63 9.05
C GLU A 94 -17.46 11.83 10.25
N GLY A 95 -16.36 11.09 10.07
CA GLY A 95 -15.69 10.34 11.11
C GLY A 95 -16.24 8.92 11.30
N ALA A 96 -17.12 8.43 10.42
CA ALA A 96 -17.64 7.08 10.48
C ALA A 96 -16.64 6.09 9.85
N ALA A 97 -16.37 5.00 10.56
CA ALA A 97 -15.52 3.92 10.06
C ALA A 97 -16.32 2.99 9.15
N SER A 98 -15.77 2.70 7.97
CA SER A 98 -16.30 1.74 6.99
C SER A 98 -15.20 0.73 6.61
N MET A 99 -15.61 -0.45 6.18
CA MET A 99 -14.72 -1.42 5.52
C MET A 99 -14.98 -1.37 4.02
N ASP A 100 -14.08 -0.74 3.29
CA ASP A 100 -14.23 -0.56 1.85
C ASP A 100 -13.50 -1.70 1.10
N ARG A 101 -14.11 -2.20 0.03
CA ARG A 101 -13.45 -3.20 -0.84
C ARG A 101 -12.30 -2.54 -1.59
N VAL A 102 -11.16 -3.21 -1.61
CA VAL A 102 -9.94 -2.76 -2.30
C VAL A 102 -9.53 -3.83 -3.31
N SER A 103 -9.11 -3.39 -4.50
CA SER A 103 -8.61 -4.30 -5.53
C SER A 103 -7.21 -4.82 -5.18
N ILE A 104 -6.87 -6.00 -5.70
CA ILE A 104 -5.55 -6.62 -5.52
C ILE A 104 -4.44 -5.68 -6.01
N SER A 105 -4.65 -4.98 -7.13
CA SER A 105 -3.72 -4.01 -7.69
C SER A 105 -3.50 -2.80 -6.77
N GLU A 106 -4.57 -2.27 -6.15
CA GLU A 106 -4.44 -1.18 -5.19
C GLU A 106 -3.67 -1.61 -3.94
N VAL A 107 -3.90 -2.83 -3.43
CA VAL A 107 -3.14 -3.37 -2.29
C VAL A 107 -1.66 -3.53 -2.64
N VAL A 108 -1.36 -4.08 -3.82
CA VAL A 108 0.02 -4.21 -4.31
C VAL A 108 0.68 -2.85 -4.50
N GLU A 109 -0.06 -1.85 -4.95
CA GLU A 109 0.44 -0.50 -5.13
C GLU A 109 0.73 0.19 -3.79
N LEU A 110 -0.11 -0.06 -2.77
CA LEU A 110 0.03 0.50 -1.44
C LEU A 110 1.21 -0.11 -0.67
N TRP A 111 1.37 -1.43 -0.67
CA TRP A 111 2.32 -2.12 0.22
C TRP A 111 3.47 -2.82 -0.51
N GLY A 112 3.34 -3.02 -1.82
CA GLY A 112 4.24 -3.88 -2.57
C GLY A 112 3.96 -5.36 -2.32
N ALA A 113 4.35 -6.19 -3.28
CA ALA A 113 4.05 -7.63 -3.22
C ALA A 113 4.76 -8.35 -2.06
N ALA A 114 6.02 -7.99 -1.78
CA ALA A 114 6.83 -8.66 -0.76
C ALA A 114 6.24 -8.48 0.65
N ASP A 115 5.88 -7.25 1.01
CA ASP A 115 5.25 -6.94 2.30
C ASP A 115 3.92 -7.68 2.48
N LEU A 116 3.14 -7.81 1.41
CA LEU A 116 1.87 -8.52 1.49
C LEU A 116 2.03 -10.03 1.74
N TYR A 117 2.97 -10.70 1.06
CA TYR A 117 3.22 -12.13 1.30
C TYR A 117 3.68 -12.37 2.74
N ASP A 118 4.55 -11.50 3.24
CA ASP A 118 5.06 -11.54 4.60
C ASP A 118 3.94 -11.36 5.64
N ARG A 119 2.99 -10.45 5.39
CA ARG A 119 1.81 -10.26 6.24
C ARG A 119 0.85 -11.44 6.21
N ILE A 120 0.60 -12.01 5.02
CA ILE A 120 -0.22 -13.23 4.89
C ILE A 120 0.44 -14.37 5.67
N GLU A 121 1.76 -14.54 5.56
CA GLU A 121 2.49 -15.52 6.37
C GLU A 121 2.30 -15.25 7.87
N ALA A 122 2.53 -14.01 8.32
CA ALA A 122 2.41 -13.64 9.72
C ALA A 122 0.99 -13.92 10.28
N ALA A 123 -0.05 -13.56 9.52
CA ALA A 123 -1.43 -13.81 9.89
C ALA A 123 -1.76 -15.30 9.98
N LEU A 124 -1.32 -16.11 9.00
CA LEU A 124 -1.48 -17.57 9.02
C LEU A 124 -0.72 -18.25 10.16
N ARG A 125 0.47 -17.75 10.51
CA ARG A 125 1.23 -18.26 11.65
C ARG A 125 0.51 -17.95 12.96
N SER A 126 0.00 -16.73 13.10
CA SER A 126 -0.79 -16.31 14.25
C SER A 126 -2.04 -17.17 14.44
N SER A 127 -2.81 -17.43 13.37
CA SER A 127 -4.00 -18.29 13.43
C SER A 127 -3.66 -19.75 13.78
N ALA A 128 -2.45 -20.21 13.44
CA ALA A 128 -1.92 -21.52 13.82
C ALA A 128 -1.26 -21.56 15.22
N GLY A 129 -1.22 -20.45 15.96
CA GLY A 129 -0.55 -20.35 17.26
C GLY A 129 0.98 -20.46 17.19
N LEU A 130 1.56 -20.17 16.02
CA LEU A 130 3.01 -20.21 15.78
C LEU A 130 3.62 -18.83 16.02
N ALA A 131 4.84 -18.80 16.57
CA ALA A 131 5.60 -17.56 16.73
C ALA A 131 5.84 -16.86 15.38
N PRO A 132 5.81 -15.51 15.30
CA PRO A 132 6.13 -14.80 14.07
C PRO A 132 7.57 -15.11 13.63
N ARG A 133 7.81 -15.16 12.32
CA ARG A 133 9.19 -15.14 11.82
C ARG A 133 9.68 -13.69 11.81
N PRO A 134 10.99 -13.45 11.98
CA PRO A 134 11.56 -12.14 11.69
C PRO A 134 11.35 -11.85 10.20
N THR A 135 10.36 -11.01 9.93
CA THR A 135 10.01 -10.56 8.58
C THR A 135 11.12 -9.66 8.05
N GLY A 136 11.54 -9.87 6.80
CA GLY A 136 12.64 -9.14 6.17
C GLY A 136 12.29 -7.70 5.76
N ALA A 137 11.52 -6.96 6.57
CA ALA A 137 11.17 -5.57 6.34
C ALA A 137 12.41 -4.66 6.50
N ILE A 138 13.33 -4.73 5.54
CA ILE A 138 14.40 -3.77 5.30
C ILE A 138 14.09 -3.03 4.00
N VAL A 139 12.98 -2.29 3.93
CA VAL A 139 12.85 -1.19 2.93
C VAL A 139 11.99 -0.07 3.53
N ALA A 140 12.66 1.02 3.90
CA ALA A 140 12.13 2.39 4.09
C ALA A 140 10.99 2.62 5.09
N GLY A 141 11.33 2.72 6.39
CA GLY A 141 10.86 3.82 7.23
C GLY A 141 9.36 4.02 7.50
N LEU A 142 8.49 3.02 7.30
CA LEU A 142 7.17 2.98 7.96
C LEU A 142 7.23 2.01 9.14
N GLY A 143 7.00 2.57 10.33
CA GLY A 143 7.28 1.93 11.62
C GLY A 143 6.56 0.60 11.82
N VAL A 144 7.33 -0.40 12.24
CA VAL A 144 6.84 -1.44 13.15
C VAL A 144 6.78 -0.78 14.53
N ALA A 145 5.73 -0.01 14.78
CA ALA A 145 5.44 0.52 16.10
C ALA A 145 4.47 -0.44 16.80
N GLY A 146 4.94 -1.07 17.88
CA GLY A 146 4.05 -1.61 18.92
C GLY A 146 3.95 -3.13 19.01
N ASP A 147 5.07 -3.82 19.29
CA ASP A 147 5.01 -5.02 20.15
C ASP A 147 5.92 -4.81 21.37
N ASP A 148 5.53 -3.88 22.24
CA ASP A 148 6.11 -3.71 23.58
C ASP A 148 5.50 -4.72 24.57
N ARG A 149 5.59 -6.02 24.27
CA ARG A 149 5.36 -7.09 25.25
C ARG A 149 6.45 -8.16 25.30
N ALA A 150 7.66 -7.83 24.88
CA ALA A 150 8.85 -8.56 25.33
C ALA A 150 9.25 -8.09 26.73
N SER A 151 8.59 -8.65 27.76
CA SER A 151 9.11 -8.60 29.13
C SER A 151 10.42 -9.38 29.22
N VAL A 152 11.51 -8.70 29.59
CA VAL A 152 12.74 -9.29 30.14
C VAL A 152 13.08 -8.53 31.42
#